data_AF-A0A526QG10-F1
#
_entry.id   AF-A0A526QG10-F1
#
_cell.length_a   1.000
_cell.length_b   1.000
_cell.length_c   1.000
_cell.angle_alpha   90.00
_cell.angle_beta   90.00
_cell.angle_gamma   90.00
#
_symmetry.space_group_name_H-M   'P 1'
#
loop_
_entity.id
_entity.type
_entity.pdbx_description
1 polymer ?
#
loop_
_entity_poly.entity_id
_entity_poly.type
_entity_poly.pdbx_seq_one_letter_code
_entity_poly.pdbx_strand_id
1 'polypeptide(L)'
;RHTVPHGDRGGVPIEPFLTDQWYVNAAELAKPAIASVREGRTNFVPKNWEKTYYDWMENIQPWCISRQLWWGHQIPAWYGPDGRVFVEKTEEEALAAAIEYYLALEGPWKAWVEDKLENFKPGEILTRDEDVLDTWFSSALWPFSTLGWPDQTPELKTYYQTDVLVTGFDIIFFWVARMMMMGLHFMDEEPFHTVYVHALVRDKNGQKMS
;
A
#
# COMPACT_ATOMS: atom_id res chain seq x y z
N ARG A 1 -33.75 -9.55 -11.08
CA ARG A 1 -32.59 -9.96 -10.25
C ARG A 1 -31.62 -8.78 -10.22
N HIS A 2 -31.20 -8.33 -9.04
CA HIS A 2 -30.12 -7.34 -8.91
C HIS A 2 -28.84 -8.06 -8.48
N THR A 3 -27.68 -7.49 -8.80
CA THR A 3 -26.37 -8.04 -8.42
C THR A 3 -26.03 -7.61 -7.00
N VAL A 4 -25.66 -8.56 -6.14
CA VAL A 4 -25.18 -8.31 -4.78
C VAL A 4 -23.67 -8.57 -4.74
N PRO A 5 -22.85 -7.65 -4.23
CA PRO A 5 -21.41 -7.87 -4.10
C PRO A 5 -21.11 -8.92 -3.03
N HIS A 6 -20.13 -9.80 -3.31
CA HIS A 6 -19.68 -10.84 -2.38
C HIS A 6 -18.16 -10.73 -2.22
N GLY A 7 -17.65 -11.11 -1.05
CA GLY A 7 -16.22 -11.14 -0.77
C GLY A 7 -15.52 -12.15 -1.68
N ASP A 8 -14.43 -11.74 -2.31
CA ASP A 8 -13.72 -12.52 -3.33
C ASP A 8 -13.22 -13.89 -2.81
N ARG A 9 -12.76 -13.96 -1.55
CA ARG A 9 -12.26 -15.21 -0.95
C ARG A 9 -13.32 -16.05 -0.24
N GLY A 10 -14.23 -15.39 0.48
CA GLY A 10 -15.20 -16.07 1.34
C GLY A 10 -16.54 -16.35 0.66
N GLY A 11 -16.85 -15.68 -0.45
CA GLY A 11 -18.12 -15.80 -1.15
C GLY A 11 -19.33 -15.31 -0.36
N VAL A 12 -19.13 -14.66 0.78
CA VAL A 12 -20.20 -14.08 1.63
C VAL A 12 -20.61 -12.70 1.13
N PRO A 13 -21.90 -12.31 1.21
CA PRO A 13 -22.33 -10.96 0.86
C PRO A 13 -21.55 -9.89 1.63
N ILE A 14 -21.15 -8.82 0.94
CA ILE A 14 -20.45 -7.70 1.58
C ILE A 14 -21.45 -6.75 2.20
N GLU A 15 -21.20 -6.34 3.45
CA GLU A 15 -21.95 -5.31 4.16
C GLU A 15 -21.11 -4.03 4.25
N PRO A 16 -21.60 -2.88 3.75
CA PRO A 16 -20.96 -1.60 3.98
C PRO A 16 -21.06 -1.22 5.47
N PHE A 17 -19.91 -0.93 6.09
CA PHE A 17 -19.84 -0.50 7.48
C PHE A 17 -18.92 0.72 7.60
N LEU A 18 -19.24 1.64 8.51
CA LEU A 18 -18.42 2.82 8.76
C LEU A 18 -17.41 2.50 9.86
N THR A 19 -16.14 2.50 9.51
CA THR A 19 -15.02 2.32 10.43
C THR A 19 -13.89 3.27 10.07
N ASP A 20 -13.11 3.66 11.07
CA ASP A 20 -11.85 4.36 10.84
C ASP A 20 -10.84 3.37 10.24
N GLN A 21 -10.18 3.77 9.15
CA GLN A 21 -9.26 2.94 8.38
C GLN A 21 -8.14 3.81 7.79
N TRP A 22 -7.05 3.16 7.42
CA TRP A 22 -5.92 3.80 6.75
C TRP A 22 -6.12 3.84 5.24
N TYR A 23 -6.03 5.03 4.66
CA TYR A 23 -6.18 5.25 3.23
C TYR A 23 -4.95 5.91 2.62
N VAL A 24 -4.53 5.40 1.46
CA VAL A 24 -3.59 6.09 0.58
C VAL A 24 -4.38 6.97 -0.39
N ASN A 25 -3.91 8.21 -0.59
CA ASN A 25 -4.42 9.10 -1.62
C ASN A 25 -4.01 8.62 -3.02
N ALA A 26 -4.69 7.58 -3.50
CA ALA A 26 -4.39 6.94 -4.78
C ALA A 26 -4.64 7.86 -5.97
N ALA A 27 -5.53 8.84 -5.85
CA ALA A 27 -5.78 9.83 -6.90
C ALA A 27 -4.54 10.70 -7.18
N GLU A 28 -3.75 11.03 -6.16
CA GLU A 28 -2.50 11.74 -6.35
C GLU A 28 -1.44 10.85 -7.02
N LEU A 29 -1.25 9.64 -6.47
CA LEU A 29 -0.23 8.70 -6.96
C LEU A 29 -0.52 8.19 -8.38
N ALA A 30 -1.78 8.16 -8.80
CA ALA A 30 -2.18 7.73 -10.13
C ALA A 30 -1.74 8.70 -11.23
N LYS A 31 -1.60 10.00 -10.95
CA LYS A 31 -1.26 11.02 -11.96
C LYS A 31 0.04 10.71 -12.71
N PRO A 32 1.21 10.52 -12.06
CA PRO A 32 2.43 10.19 -12.78
C PRO A 32 2.35 8.84 -13.49
N ALA A 33 1.64 7.86 -12.91
CA ALA A 33 1.47 6.54 -13.52
C ALA A 33 0.65 6.59 -14.82
N ILE A 34 -0.45 7.37 -14.83
CA ILE A 34 -1.23 7.63 -16.04
C ILE A 34 -0.38 8.36 -17.09
N ALA A 35 0.37 9.39 -16.68
CA ALA A 35 1.23 10.15 -17.58
C ALA A 35 2.28 9.26 -18.25
N SER A 36 2.93 8.39 -17.47
CA SER A 36 3.93 7.45 -17.97
C SER A 36 3.45 6.57 -19.13
N VAL A 37 2.23 6.03 -19.04
CA VAL A 37 1.64 5.22 -20.13
C VAL A 37 1.22 6.10 -21.31
N ARG A 38 0.62 7.26 -21.05
CA ARG A 38 0.19 8.19 -22.12
C ARG A 38 1.37 8.72 -22.94
N GLU A 39 2.51 8.94 -22.28
CA GLU A 39 3.75 9.42 -22.90
C GLU A 39 4.56 8.29 -23.55
N GLY A 40 4.18 7.03 -23.35
CA GLY A 40 4.87 5.86 -23.91
C GLY A 40 6.17 5.49 -23.19
N ARG A 41 6.38 5.98 -21.95
CA ARG A 41 7.52 5.57 -21.11
C ARG A 41 7.32 4.15 -20.56
N THR A 42 6.08 3.81 -20.23
CA THR A 42 5.65 2.41 -20.03
C THR A 42 4.67 2.00 -21.12
N ASN A 43 4.91 0.86 -21.76
CA ASN A 43 4.14 0.37 -22.90
C ASN A 43 3.40 -0.94 -22.58
N PHE A 44 2.09 -1.01 -22.86
CA PHE A 44 1.32 -2.25 -22.71
C PHE A 44 1.31 -3.06 -24.01
N VAL A 45 1.50 -4.37 -23.85
CA VAL A 45 1.43 -5.34 -24.95
C VAL A 45 0.45 -6.46 -24.56
N PRO A 46 -0.66 -6.65 -25.28
CA PRO A 46 -1.13 -5.83 -26.41
C PRO A 46 -1.70 -4.46 -25.98
N LYS A 47 -1.67 -3.47 -26.90
CA LYS A 47 -2.04 -2.07 -26.62
C LYS A 47 -3.47 -1.85 -26.14
N ASN A 48 -4.41 -2.76 -26.42
CA ASN A 48 -5.80 -2.60 -26.00
C ASN A 48 -5.96 -2.57 -24.46
N TRP A 49 -4.97 -3.07 -23.71
CA TRP A 49 -4.99 -3.02 -22.25
C TRP A 49 -4.73 -1.64 -21.67
N GLU A 50 -4.16 -0.70 -22.44
CA GLU A 50 -4.03 0.70 -22.01
C GLU A 50 -5.39 1.30 -21.70
N LYS A 51 -6.41 1.01 -22.52
CA LYS A 51 -7.78 1.49 -22.28
C LYS A 51 -8.31 1.02 -20.92
N THR A 52 -8.19 -0.29 -20.65
CA THR A 52 -8.60 -0.85 -19.36
C THR A 52 -7.84 -0.21 -18.20
N TYR A 53 -6.53 -0.01 -18.36
CA TYR A 53 -5.71 0.67 -17.38
C TYR A 53 -6.19 2.10 -17.11
N TYR A 54 -6.45 2.90 -18.15
CA TYR A 54 -6.96 4.26 -18.02
C TYR A 54 -8.34 4.31 -17.36
N ASP A 55 -9.27 3.46 -17.79
CA ASP A 55 -10.62 3.40 -17.24
C ASP A 55 -10.60 3.22 -15.71
N TRP A 56 -9.68 2.39 -15.20
CA TRP A 56 -9.47 2.20 -13.76
C TRP A 56 -8.74 3.35 -13.08
N MET A 57 -7.64 3.82 -13.67
CA MET A 57 -6.77 4.81 -13.05
C MET A 57 -7.39 6.20 -13.00
N GLU A 58 -8.18 6.58 -14.01
CA GLU A 58 -8.88 7.88 -14.06
C GLU A 58 -10.05 7.97 -13.07
N ASN A 59 -10.60 6.83 -12.65
CA ASN A 59 -11.71 6.74 -11.70
C ASN A 59 -11.29 6.19 -10.32
N ILE A 60 -9.99 6.17 -10.04
CA ILE A 60 -9.43 5.53 -8.85
C ILE A 60 -9.98 6.17 -7.57
N GLN A 61 -10.39 5.33 -6.63
CA GLN A 61 -10.85 5.74 -5.30
C GLN A 61 -9.71 5.67 -4.29
N PRO A 62 -9.81 6.36 -3.14
CA PRO A 62 -8.86 6.20 -2.05
C PRO A 62 -8.64 4.73 -1.73
N TRP A 63 -7.37 4.33 -1.65
CA TRP A 63 -7.02 2.93 -1.44
C TRP A 63 -6.96 2.64 0.05
N CYS A 64 -7.94 1.89 0.55
CA CYS A 64 -7.91 1.37 1.92
C CYS A 64 -6.78 0.34 2.05
N ILE A 65 -5.77 0.64 2.85
CA ILE A 65 -4.57 -0.17 3.05
C ILE A 65 -4.56 -0.94 4.37
N SER A 66 -5.45 -0.64 5.32
CA SER A 66 -5.59 -1.39 6.56
C SER A 66 -6.50 -2.60 6.41
N ARG A 67 -6.18 -3.68 7.14
CA ARG A 67 -6.94 -4.93 7.17
C ARG A 67 -6.98 -5.46 8.59
N GLN A 68 -8.19 -5.84 9.04
CA GLN A 68 -8.42 -6.51 10.33
C GLN A 68 -8.13 -8.00 10.18
N LEU A 69 -6.90 -8.34 9.81
CA LEU A 69 -6.42 -9.70 9.58
C LEU A 69 -5.21 -9.97 10.48
N TRP A 70 -4.99 -11.25 10.80
CA TRP A 70 -3.88 -11.65 11.66
C TRP A 70 -2.57 -11.80 10.90
N TRP A 71 -2.64 -11.97 9.58
CA TRP A 71 -1.47 -12.16 8.72
C TRP A 71 -1.26 -10.96 7.81
N GLY A 72 -0.11 -10.32 7.97
CA GLY A 72 0.34 -9.19 7.18
C GLY A 72 1.41 -8.40 7.94
N HIS A 73 1.88 -7.31 7.34
CA HIS A 73 2.79 -6.39 8.01
C HIS A 73 1.95 -5.48 8.92
N GLN A 74 2.13 -5.57 10.24
CA GLN A 74 1.43 -4.70 11.17
C GLN A 74 1.72 -3.24 10.85
N ILE A 75 0.68 -2.40 10.83
CA ILE A 75 0.83 -0.98 10.47
C ILE A 75 1.78 -0.33 11.49
N PRO A 76 2.78 0.44 11.04
CA PRO A 76 3.71 1.13 11.94
C PRO A 76 3.09 2.46 12.40
N ALA A 77 1.92 2.37 13.03
CA ALA A 77 1.22 3.49 13.63
C ALA A 77 0.92 3.19 15.10
N TRP A 78 1.10 4.17 15.97
CA TRP A 78 0.88 4.07 17.39
C TRP A 78 -0.07 5.16 17.86
N TYR A 79 -0.95 4.80 18.78
CA TYR A 79 -1.89 5.69 19.42
C TYR A 79 -1.38 6.08 20.80
N GLY A 80 -1.32 7.39 21.04
CA GLY A 80 -1.13 7.95 22.37
C GLY A 80 -2.40 7.87 23.22
N PRO A 81 -2.30 8.24 24.51
CA PRO A 81 -3.41 8.13 25.46
C PRO A 81 -4.65 8.99 25.13
N ASP A 82 -4.50 10.00 24.28
CA ASP A 82 -5.58 10.88 23.79
C ASP A 82 -6.08 10.49 22.38
N GLY A 83 -5.57 9.39 21.83
CA GLY A 83 -5.85 8.95 20.45
C GLY A 83 -5.01 9.64 19.38
N ARG A 84 -4.04 10.49 19.74
CA ARG A 84 -3.07 11.07 18.80
C ARG A 84 -2.26 9.96 18.13
N VAL A 85 -2.10 10.06 16.82
CA VAL A 85 -1.39 9.06 16.02
C VAL A 85 0.06 9.48 15.77
N PHE A 86 0.97 8.53 15.93
CA PHE A 86 2.40 8.63 15.64
C PHE A 86 2.77 7.53 14.63
N VAL A 87 3.40 7.87 13.51
CA VAL A 87 3.77 6.92 12.44
C VAL A 87 5.27 6.97 12.26
N GLU A 88 5.97 5.92 12.67
CA GLU A 88 7.45 5.85 12.67
C GLU A 88 7.93 4.44 12.31
N LYS A 89 9.22 4.20 12.04
CA LYS A 89 9.66 2.86 11.59
C LYS A 89 9.72 1.87 12.74
N THR A 90 9.96 2.35 13.96
CA THR A 90 10.05 1.51 15.16
C THR A 90 9.25 2.09 16.32
N GLU A 91 8.96 1.26 17.33
CA GLU A 91 8.28 1.70 18.54
C GLU A 91 9.13 2.71 19.33
N GLU A 92 10.45 2.58 19.31
CA GLU A 92 11.38 3.51 19.96
C GLU A 92 11.33 4.91 19.31
N GLU A 93 11.29 4.98 17.98
CA GLU A 93 11.13 6.24 17.25
C GLU A 93 9.75 6.87 17.53
N ALA A 94 8.68 6.06 17.50
CA ALA A 94 7.33 6.52 17.83
C ALA A 94 7.25 7.06 19.26
N LEU A 95 7.89 6.37 20.21
CA LEU A 95 7.94 6.79 21.61
C LEU A 95 8.70 8.11 21.76
N ALA A 96 9.85 8.27 21.09
CA ALA A 96 10.61 9.51 21.11
C ALA A 96 9.77 10.70 20.59
N ALA A 97 9.09 10.51 19.45
CA ALA A 97 8.19 11.53 18.88
C ALA A 97 7.02 11.86 19.81
N ALA A 98 6.44 10.86 20.47
CA ALA A 98 5.35 11.05 21.42
C ALA A 98 5.81 11.84 22.67
N ILE A 99 6.97 11.50 23.22
CA ILE A 99 7.55 12.19 24.36
C ILE A 99 7.80 13.67 24.03
N GLU A 100 8.45 13.95 22.90
CA GLU A 100 8.72 15.32 22.45
C GLU A 100 7.42 16.12 22.34
N TYR A 101 6.40 15.53 21.70
CA TYR A 101 5.09 16.16 21.55
C TYR A 101 4.43 16.48 22.91
N TYR A 102 4.31 15.51 23.81
CA TYR A 102 3.60 15.71 25.08
C TYR A 102 4.35 16.62 26.06
N LEU A 103 5.68 16.62 26.06
CA LEU A 103 6.48 17.54 26.88
C LEU A 103 6.34 19.00 26.43
N ALA A 104 6.09 19.23 25.14
CA ALA A 104 5.86 20.56 24.59
C ALA A 104 4.47 21.13 24.94
N LEU A 105 3.53 20.28 25.37
CA LEU A 105 2.21 20.73 25.81
C LEU A 105 2.28 21.28 27.24
N GLU A 106 1.41 22.24 27.55
CA GLU A 106 1.10 22.59 28.93
C GLU A 106 -0.10 21.77 29.43
N GLY A 107 -0.07 21.35 30.69
CA GLY A 107 -1.21 20.68 31.34
C GLY A 107 -1.01 19.18 31.61
N PRO A 108 -2.10 18.41 31.73
CA PRO A 108 -2.07 17.07 32.33
C PRO A 108 -1.25 16.06 31.53
N TRP A 109 -1.12 16.23 30.21
CA TRP A 109 -0.36 15.33 29.35
C TRP A 109 1.15 15.39 29.57
N LYS A 110 1.67 16.57 29.91
CA LYS A 110 3.08 16.74 30.28
C LYS A 110 3.39 16.01 31.58
N ALA A 111 2.59 16.24 32.62
CA ALA A 111 2.76 15.55 33.90
C ALA A 111 2.58 14.02 33.75
N TRP A 112 1.65 13.60 32.89
CA TRP A 112 1.44 12.18 32.59
C TRP A 112 2.65 11.54 31.91
N VAL A 113 3.23 12.19 30.89
CA VAL A 113 4.40 11.61 30.21
C VAL A 113 5.64 11.63 31.12
N GLU A 114 5.82 12.67 31.94
CA GLU A 114 6.90 12.74 32.93
C GLU A 114 6.82 11.59 33.95
N ASP A 115 5.63 11.29 34.49
CA ASP A 115 5.40 10.15 35.39
C ASP A 115 5.66 8.80 34.71
N LYS A 116 5.20 8.65 33.47
CA LYS A 116 5.41 7.42 32.68
C LYS A 116 6.86 7.19 32.28
N LEU A 117 7.64 8.25 32.10
CA LEU A 117 9.08 8.14 31.84
C LEU A 117 9.86 7.69 33.08
N GLU A 118 9.46 8.13 34.28
CA GLU A 118 10.06 7.69 35.53
C GLU A 118 9.78 6.19 35.80
N ASN A 119 8.57 5.73 35.42
CA ASN A 119 8.10 4.36 35.69
C ASN A 119 7.93 3.51 34.41
N PHE A 120 8.79 3.72 33.40
CA PHE A 120 8.60 3.18 32.06
C PHE A 120 8.36 1.66 32.01
N LYS A 121 7.26 1.27 31.36
CA LYS A 121 7.02 -0.11 30.90
C LYS A 121 6.65 -0.11 29.41
N PRO A 122 7.21 -1.03 28.60
CA PRO A 122 6.85 -1.18 27.20
C PRO A 122 5.34 -1.34 27.01
N GLY A 123 4.77 -0.66 26.01
CA GLY A 123 3.33 -0.68 25.73
C GLY A 123 2.42 0.12 26.68
N GLU A 124 2.93 0.78 27.72
CA GLU A 124 2.09 1.61 28.61
C GLU A 124 1.86 3.05 28.10
N ILE A 125 2.74 3.55 27.22
CA ILE A 125 2.66 4.93 26.70
C ILE A 125 1.94 4.97 25.35
N LEU A 126 2.26 4.00 24.49
CA LEU A 126 1.75 3.90 23.14
C LEU A 126 1.15 2.52 22.92
N THR A 127 0.03 2.48 22.18
CA THR A 127 -0.56 1.23 21.69
C THR A 127 -0.41 1.19 20.18
N ARG A 128 0.27 0.18 19.64
CA ARG A 128 0.39 0.00 18.19
C ARG A 128 -0.96 -0.40 17.59
N ASP A 129 -1.26 0.12 16.40
CA ASP A 129 -2.41 -0.30 15.62
C ASP A 129 -2.39 -1.83 15.40
N GLU A 130 -3.54 -2.47 15.64
CA GLU A 130 -3.70 -3.92 15.49
C GLU A 130 -3.87 -4.33 14.02
N ASP A 131 -4.21 -3.38 13.15
CA ASP A 131 -4.39 -3.64 11.73
C ASP A 131 -3.08 -4.01 11.03
N VAL A 132 -3.21 -4.82 10.00
CA VAL A 132 -2.12 -5.15 9.08
C VAL A 132 -2.31 -4.47 7.72
N LEU A 133 -1.22 -4.27 7.02
CA LEU A 133 -1.22 -3.74 5.66
C LEU A 133 -1.80 -4.76 4.67
N ASP A 134 -2.57 -4.24 3.71
CA ASP A 134 -3.07 -4.95 2.54
C ASP A 134 -1.94 -5.69 1.81
N THR A 135 -2.19 -6.92 1.35
CA THR A 135 -1.20 -7.70 0.61
C THR A 135 -0.76 -6.99 -0.67
N TRP A 136 -1.65 -6.22 -1.29
CA TRP A 136 -1.30 -5.40 -2.45
C TRP A 136 -0.39 -4.22 -2.10
N PHE A 137 -0.33 -3.80 -0.83
CA PHE A 137 0.56 -2.73 -0.38
C PHE A 137 2.03 -3.17 -0.43
N SER A 138 2.34 -4.33 0.15
CA SER A 138 3.70 -4.89 0.04
C SER A 138 4.02 -5.34 -1.39
N SER A 139 3.06 -5.95 -2.10
CA SER A 139 3.26 -6.39 -3.49
C SER A 139 3.54 -5.22 -4.45
N ALA A 140 3.05 -4.02 -4.14
CA ALA A 140 3.33 -2.81 -4.92
C ALA A 140 4.81 -2.38 -4.86
N LEU A 141 5.55 -2.81 -3.83
CA LEU A 141 6.95 -2.44 -3.63
C LEU A 141 7.92 -3.40 -4.33
N TRP A 142 7.40 -4.50 -4.89
CA TRP A 142 8.18 -5.59 -5.51
C TRP A 142 9.33 -5.14 -6.45
N PRO A 143 9.12 -4.15 -7.36
CA PRO A 143 10.15 -3.80 -8.35
C PRO A 143 11.46 -3.29 -7.76
N PHE A 144 11.44 -2.75 -6.55
CA PHE A 144 12.61 -2.15 -5.90
C PHE A 144 12.93 -2.80 -4.55
N SER A 145 11.93 -3.30 -3.81
CA SER A 145 12.17 -3.95 -2.51
C SER A 145 12.96 -5.25 -2.65
N THR A 146 12.82 -5.95 -3.78
CA THR A 146 13.59 -7.17 -4.08
C THR A 146 15.05 -6.90 -4.41
N LEU A 147 15.38 -5.65 -4.74
CA LEU A 147 16.72 -5.21 -5.06
C LEU A 147 17.45 -4.61 -3.85
N GLY A 148 16.83 -4.61 -2.67
CA GLY A 148 17.44 -4.11 -1.43
C GLY A 148 17.00 -2.70 -1.04
N TRP A 149 16.04 -2.09 -1.73
CA TRP A 149 15.39 -0.88 -1.23
C TRP A 149 14.77 -1.15 0.16
N PRO A 150 14.90 -0.23 1.14
CA PRO A 150 15.25 1.19 1.00
C PRO A 150 16.75 1.51 0.93
N ASP A 151 17.64 0.52 1.00
CA ASP A 151 19.08 0.75 0.89
C ASP A 151 19.50 1.00 -0.57
N GLN A 152 20.53 1.83 -0.77
CA GLN A 152 21.08 2.15 -2.09
C GLN A 152 22.08 1.09 -2.57
N THR A 153 21.57 -0.13 -2.78
CA THR A 153 22.41 -1.27 -3.20
C THR A 153 22.89 -1.12 -4.66
N PRO A 154 24.03 -1.75 -5.02
CA PRO A 154 24.46 -1.86 -6.41
C PRO A 154 23.40 -2.51 -7.31
N GLU A 155 22.65 -3.49 -6.80
CA GLU A 155 21.61 -4.20 -7.53
C GLU A 155 20.44 -3.27 -7.85
N LEU A 156 19.98 -2.46 -6.90
CA LEU A 156 18.94 -1.47 -7.12
C LEU A 156 19.36 -0.48 -8.21
N LYS A 157 20.58 0.06 -8.13
CA LYS A 157 21.11 0.98 -9.13
C LYS A 157 21.26 0.34 -10.53
N THR A 158 21.55 -0.96 -10.58
CA THR A 158 21.86 -1.65 -11.84
C THR A 158 20.61 -2.20 -12.53
N TYR A 159 19.63 -2.66 -11.76
CA TYR A 159 18.50 -3.45 -12.25
C TYR A 159 17.14 -2.76 -12.14
N TYR A 160 17.07 -1.59 -11.50
CA TYR A 160 15.93 -0.67 -11.58
C TYR A 160 16.21 0.32 -12.72
N GLN A 161 15.42 0.52 -13.78
CA GLN A 161 14.12 0.06 -14.28
C GLN A 161 14.14 -1.33 -14.97
N THR A 162 13.11 -2.18 -14.77
CA THR A 162 13.03 -3.50 -15.44
C THR A 162 12.52 -3.42 -16.89
N ASP A 163 12.98 -4.29 -17.80
CA ASP A 163 12.56 -4.21 -19.22
C ASP A 163 11.11 -4.65 -19.48
N VAL A 164 10.71 -5.79 -18.89
CA VAL A 164 9.41 -6.43 -19.16
C VAL A 164 8.80 -7.02 -17.90
N LEU A 165 7.64 -6.53 -17.51
CA LEU A 165 6.75 -7.18 -16.56
C LEU A 165 5.76 -8.08 -17.31
N VAL A 166 5.74 -9.38 -16.99
CA VAL A 166 4.82 -10.36 -17.57
C VAL A 166 3.72 -10.70 -16.57
N THR A 167 2.45 -10.54 -16.95
CA THR A 167 1.33 -10.83 -16.03
C THR A 167 0.00 -11.12 -16.75
N GLY A 168 -1.00 -11.56 -15.98
CA GLY A 168 -2.38 -11.73 -16.44
C GLY A 168 -3.18 -10.42 -16.36
N PHE A 169 -4.21 -10.30 -17.19
CA PHE A 169 -5.03 -9.08 -17.24
C PHE A 169 -5.87 -8.85 -15.95
N ASP A 170 -6.08 -9.89 -15.15
CA ASP A 170 -6.91 -9.86 -13.95
C ASP A 170 -6.29 -9.10 -12.78
N ILE A 171 -4.97 -8.83 -12.82
CA ILE A 171 -4.27 -8.08 -11.78
C ILE A 171 -3.59 -6.79 -12.29
N ILE A 172 -3.99 -6.28 -13.46
CA ILE A 172 -3.52 -4.97 -13.95
C ILE A 172 -3.79 -3.87 -12.91
N PHE A 173 -5.02 -3.80 -12.39
CA PHE A 173 -5.39 -2.78 -11.42
C PHE A 173 -4.78 -3.03 -10.03
N PHE A 174 -4.78 -4.29 -9.57
CA PHE A 174 -4.34 -4.62 -8.21
C PHE A 174 -2.83 -4.65 -8.05
N TRP A 175 -2.08 -4.93 -9.12
CA TRP A 175 -0.63 -5.09 -9.05
C TRP A 175 0.13 -4.13 -9.93
N VAL A 176 -0.09 -4.16 -11.26
CA VAL A 176 0.66 -3.32 -12.22
C VAL A 176 0.50 -1.84 -11.87
N ALA A 177 -0.74 -1.37 -11.71
CA ALA A 177 -1.02 0.01 -11.35
C ALA A 177 -0.42 0.40 -9.99
N ARG A 178 -0.48 -0.50 -9.00
CA ARG A 178 0.08 -0.25 -7.66
C ARG A 178 1.61 -0.15 -7.69
N MET A 179 2.28 -1.01 -8.46
CA MET A 179 3.72 -0.92 -8.69
C MET A 179 4.12 0.37 -9.40
N MET A 180 3.37 0.80 -10.43
CA MET A 180 3.64 2.08 -11.10
C MET A 180 3.49 3.27 -10.15
N MET A 181 2.42 3.30 -9.36
CA MET A 181 2.19 4.37 -8.38
C MET A 181 3.32 4.45 -7.34
N MET A 182 3.74 3.31 -6.77
CA MET A 182 4.78 3.30 -5.73
C MET A 182 6.19 3.50 -6.31
N GLY A 183 6.50 2.91 -7.46
CA GLY A 183 7.79 3.11 -8.13
C GLY A 183 8.02 4.57 -8.50
N LEU A 184 7.03 5.22 -9.13
CA LEU A 184 7.13 6.63 -9.49
C LEU A 184 7.13 7.57 -8.28
N HIS A 185 6.59 7.13 -7.13
CA HIS A 185 6.59 7.94 -5.91
C HIS A 185 7.90 7.85 -5.12
N PHE A 186 8.48 6.65 -5.01
CA PHE A 186 9.66 6.44 -4.17
C PHE A 186 10.99 6.47 -4.93
N MET A 187 10.95 6.23 -6.24
CA MET A 187 12.15 6.09 -7.07
C MET A 187 12.24 7.13 -8.19
N ASP A 188 11.20 7.95 -8.38
CA ASP A 188 11.09 8.97 -9.43
C ASP A 188 11.29 8.45 -10.88
N GLU A 189 11.19 7.13 -11.08
CA GLU A 189 11.43 6.43 -12.35
C GLU A 189 10.47 5.23 -12.48
N GLU A 190 10.07 4.89 -13.71
CA GLU A 190 9.19 3.78 -13.98
C GLU A 190 9.74 2.43 -13.50
N PRO A 191 8.93 1.58 -12.84
CA PRO A 191 9.38 0.26 -12.42
C PRO A 191 9.65 -0.70 -13.59
N PHE A 192 9.00 -0.47 -14.74
CA PHE A 192 9.17 -1.28 -15.95
C PHE A 192 8.92 -0.48 -17.24
N HIS A 193 9.66 -0.82 -18.30
CA HIS A 193 9.45 -0.28 -19.65
C HIS A 193 8.24 -0.92 -20.35
N THR A 194 8.07 -2.25 -20.26
CA THR A 194 7.01 -2.98 -20.96
C THR A 194 6.14 -3.77 -20.00
N VAL A 195 4.82 -3.71 -20.16
CA VAL A 195 3.86 -4.62 -19.50
C VAL A 195 3.30 -5.58 -20.54
N TYR A 196 3.77 -6.82 -20.52
CA TYR A 196 3.26 -7.89 -21.35
C TYR A 196 2.13 -8.62 -20.64
N VAL A 197 0.92 -8.50 -21.19
CA VAL A 197 -0.31 -9.07 -20.64
C VAL A 197 -0.71 -10.30 -21.45
N HIS A 198 -0.61 -11.47 -20.83
CA HIS A 198 -1.02 -12.73 -21.45
C HIS A 198 -2.48 -13.08 -21.14
N ALA A 199 -3.03 -14.02 -21.91
CA ALA A 199 -4.37 -14.57 -21.67
C ALA A 199 -4.38 -15.53 -20.46
N LEU A 200 -5.56 -15.71 -19.87
CA LEU A 200 -5.74 -16.70 -18.80
C LEU A 200 -5.90 -18.11 -19.37
N VAL A 201 -5.24 -19.08 -18.74
CA VAL A 201 -5.48 -20.50 -18.99
C VAL A 201 -6.84 -20.89 -18.41
N ARG A 202 -7.61 -21.67 -19.17
CA ARG A 202 -8.97 -22.10 -18.81
C ARG A 202 -9.05 -23.63 -18.77
N ASP A 203 -9.95 -24.14 -17.95
CA ASP A 203 -10.24 -25.58 -17.89
C ASP A 203 -10.92 -26.09 -19.18
N LYS A 204 -11.13 -27.41 -19.27
CA LYS A 204 -11.80 -28.04 -20.43
C LYS A 204 -13.23 -27.53 -20.68
N ASN A 205 -13.86 -26.90 -19.70
CA ASN A 205 -15.21 -26.35 -19.77
C ASN A 205 -15.20 -24.83 -20.03
N GLY A 206 -14.03 -24.21 -20.19
CA GLY A 206 -13.87 -22.77 -20.42
C GLY A 206 -13.93 -21.91 -19.16
N GLN A 207 -13.90 -22.50 -17.96
CA GLN A 207 -13.87 -21.81 -16.68
C GLN A 207 -12.46 -21.31 -16.36
N LYS A 208 -12.36 -20.19 -15.63
CA LYS A 208 -11.08 -19.70 -15.11
C LYS A 208 -10.49 -20.75 -14.16
N MET A 209 -9.21 -21.04 -14.31
CA MET A 209 -8.45 -21.77 -13.30
C MET A 209 -8.03 -20.77 -12.21
N SER A 210 -8.52 -20.93 -10.97
CA SER A 210 -8.20 -20.10 -9.80
C SER A 210 -8.09 -20.92 -8.54
#